data_AF-A0A7K8LCM2-F1
#
_entry.id   AF-A0A7K8LCM2-F1
#
_cell.length_a   1.000
_cell.length_b   1.000
_cell.length_c   1.000
_cell.angle_alpha   90.00
_cell.angle_beta   90.00
_cell.angle_gamma   90.00
#
_symmetry.space_group_name_H-M   'P 1'
#
loop_
_entity.id
_entity.type
_entity.pdbx_description
1 polymer ?
#
loop_
_entity_poly.entity_id
_entity_poly.type
_entity_poly.pdbx_seq_one_letter_code
_entity_poly.pdbx_strand_id
1 'polypeptide(L)'
;MRAALALLLLLFAATRAEHRGKAYVRDKVCQEFKTLGKDNFRTLTVIANSRKFSNATFEEISHLVGEIVSLAETCCVEGADPSCYDAGSSALSAKSCDSPSPFPAHPGTAGCCAQEGLERKLCLAALRHPPLELPRYVQPSNEELCQAFKKDPKDFADRFLHEYASSYGQAPLPVLLASSKTFLSMVSTCCISPAPNACFLKEKLERKTLSLLTLMSNRVCSRFAAYGKDKVTASYLTMLTQKTPGASFEELFPLAEDAAEVFSQCCDSVSEDCMQKKLSEHTAKVCGALSARDERLADCCLGQNVLQNYFCIFALPPSPAPKLPEPEKPTSEQLCGEDGARHAKRYMFELGRRHTSIPDVFLGKVYEASQKAIGECCSAKDASACFNSKRQQMGEELPAFLENADRFCGQYNQLNFIDFKKRLRESLLPTVPNASPEQLERLVEQRADFASTCCPATSPPLYCASKV
;
A
#
# COMPACT_ATOMS: atom_id res chain seq x y z
N MET A 1 17.01 -19.22 18.34
CA MET A 1 15.89 -18.79 17.47
C MET A 1 16.27 -17.75 16.40
N ARG A 2 17.47 -17.14 16.42
CA ARG A 2 17.94 -16.18 15.38
C ARG A 2 18.37 -16.82 14.04
N ALA A 3 18.46 -18.15 13.95
CA ALA A 3 19.01 -18.84 12.78
C ALA A 3 17.95 -19.45 11.83
N ALA A 4 16.68 -19.54 12.24
CA ALA A 4 15.65 -20.23 11.48
C ALA A 4 14.86 -19.34 10.48
N LEU A 5 15.01 -18.01 10.56
CA LEU A 5 14.27 -17.04 9.73
C LEU A 5 15.14 -16.31 8.69
N ALA A 6 16.43 -16.65 8.58
CA ALA A 6 17.36 -16.02 7.63
C ALA A 6 17.18 -16.46 6.16
N LEU A 7 16.18 -17.30 5.85
CA LEU A 7 15.93 -17.84 4.50
C LEU A 7 14.44 -17.70 4.18
N LEU A 8 14.02 -16.47 3.91
CA LEU A 8 12.72 -16.13 3.35
C LEU A 8 12.97 -15.53 1.96
N LEU A 9 13.09 -16.31 0.89
CA LEU A 9 13.30 -15.72 -0.44
C LEU A 9 12.56 -16.48 -1.55
N LEU A 10 11.32 -16.91 -1.25
CA LEU A 10 10.48 -17.63 -2.21
C LEU A 10 9.67 -16.75 -3.17
N LEU A 11 9.73 -15.41 -3.11
CA LEU A 11 8.90 -14.56 -3.98
C LEU A 11 9.65 -13.51 -4.83
N PHE A 12 10.98 -13.38 -4.71
CA PHE A 12 11.79 -12.46 -5.54
C PHE A 12 12.82 -13.14 -6.44
N ALA A 13 12.74 -14.46 -6.60
CA ALA A 13 13.62 -15.14 -7.54
C ALA A 13 13.42 -14.63 -8.98
N ALA A 14 12.28 -14.02 -9.33
CA ALA A 14 12.02 -13.53 -10.68
C ALA A 14 12.69 -12.18 -11.03
N THR A 15 12.93 -11.28 -10.08
CA THR A 15 13.56 -9.97 -10.40
C THR A 15 15.09 -9.99 -10.37
N ARG A 16 15.69 -11.07 -9.86
CA ARG A 16 17.16 -11.32 -9.89
C ARG A 16 17.50 -12.68 -10.52
N ALA A 17 16.59 -13.24 -11.32
CA ALA A 17 16.71 -14.58 -11.92
C ALA A 17 17.73 -14.64 -13.06
N GLU A 18 18.13 -13.50 -13.63
CA GLU A 18 18.91 -13.46 -14.87
C GLU A 18 20.31 -14.12 -14.75
N HIS A 19 20.78 -14.43 -13.53
CA HIS A 19 22.12 -14.97 -13.29
C HIS A 19 22.24 -16.20 -12.38
N ARG A 20 21.15 -16.88 -11.97
CA ARG A 20 21.25 -18.05 -11.07
C ARG A 20 20.58 -19.28 -11.67
N GLY A 21 21.38 -20.31 -11.95
CA GLY A 21 20.97 -21.53 -12.69
C GLY A 21 19.88 -22.37 -12.02
N LYS A 22 19.32 -23.32 -12.78
CA LYS A 22 18.13 -24.14 -12.45
C LYS A 22 18.18 -24.79 -11.05
N ALA A 23 19.34 -25.30 -10.62
CA ALA A 23 19.51 -25.91 -9.31
C ALA A 23 19.21 -24.96 -8.13
N TYR A 24 19.37 -23.64 -8.32
CA TYR A 24 19.23 -22.64 -7.25
C TYR A 24 17.82 -22.59 -6.63
N VAL A 25 16.76 -22.72 -7.45
CA VAL A 25 15.38 -22.63 -6.95
C VAL A 25 15.01 -23.89 -6.16
N ARG A 26 15.30 -25.07 -6.71
CA ARG A 26 15.08 -26.35 -6.03
C ARG A 26 15.82 -26.40 -4.69
N ASP A 27 17.14 -26.17 -4.71
CA ASP A 27 17.98 -26.34 -3.52
C ASP A 27 17.50 -25.45 -2.37
N LYS A 28 17.06 -24.25 -2.70
CA LYS A 28 16.50 -23.31 -1.74
C LYS A 28 15.16 -23.76 -1.17
N VAL A 29 14.22 -24.19 -2.01
CA VAL A 29 12.92 -24.69 -1.54
C VAL A 29 13.11 -25.92 -0.67
N CYS A 30 14.01 -26.82 -1.06
CA CYS A 30 14.33 -28.00 -0.27
C CYS A 30 15.05 -27.66 1.04
N GLN A 31 15.93 -26.67 1.05
CA GLN A 31 16.54 -26.16 2.27
C GLN A 31 15.49 -25.56 3.21
N GLU A 32 14.58 -24.74 2.69
CA GLU A 32 13.48 -24.13 3.46
C GLU A 32 12.53 -25.22 4.00
N PHE A 33 12.11 -26.17 3.17
CA PHE A 33 11.26 -27.30 3.56
C PHE A 33 11.90 -28.14 4.67
N LYS A 34 13.19 -28.48 4.52
CA LYS A 34 13.96 -29.24 5.53
C LYS A 34 14.12 -28.47 6.83
N THR A 35 14.36 -27.15 6.76
CA THR A 35 14.58 -26.30 7.93
C THR A 35 13.30 -26.05 8.72
N LEU A 36 12.20 -25.77 8.01
CA LEU A 36 10.93 -25.40 8.63
C LEU A 36 10.12 -26.62 9.07
N GLY A 37 10.26 -27.74 8.36
CA GLY A 37 9.34 -28.86 8.43
C GLY A 37 8.03 -28.58 7.69
N LYS A 38 7.28 -29.66 7.40
CA LYS A 38 6.09 -29.64 6.53
C LYS A 38 5.03 -28.61 6.96
N ASP A 39 4.69 -28.56 8.25
CA ASP A 39 3.59 -27.72 8.74
C ASP A 39 3.93 -26.22 8.70
N ASN A 40 5.14 -25.84 9.10
CA ASN A 40 5.59 -24.45 9.02
C ASN A 40 5.83 -24.01 7.57
N PHE A 41 6.33 -24.91 6.72
CA PHE A 41 6.45 -24.65 5.29
C PHE A 41 5.07 -24.44 4.65
N ARG A 42 4.08 -25.25 5.00
CA ARG A 42 2.69 -25.07 4.57
C ARG A 42 2.14 -23.72 5.04
N THR A 43 2.32 -23.38 6.32
CA THR A 43 1.88 -22.10 6.90
C THR A 43 2.47 -20.91 6.13
N LEU A 44 3.77 -20.93 5.87
CA LEU A 44 4.45 -19.90 5.08
C LEU A 44 3.90 -19.83 3.65
N THR A 45 3.63 -20.99 3.05
CA THR A 45 3.08 -21.09 1.68
C THR A 45 1.66 -20.51 1.59
N VAL A 46 0.80 -20.72 2.62
CA VAL A 46 -0.54 -20.09 2.69
C VAL A 46 -0.42 -18.57 2.72
N ILE A 47 0.41 -18.02 3.60
CA ILE A 47 0.59 -16.57 3.74
C ILE A 47 1.14 -15.98 2.43
N ALA A 48 2.20 -16.58 1.89
CA ALA A 48 2.87 -16.11 0.68
C ALA A 48 1.95 -16.10 -0.54
N ASN A 49 1.15 -17.15 -0.74
CA ASN A 49 0.23 -17.24 -1.87
C ASN A 49 -1.03 -16.39 -1.65
N SER A 50 -1.56 -16.28 -0.44
CA SER A 50 -2.69 -15.38 -0.16
C SER A 50 -2.31 -13.91 -0.37
N ARG A 51 -1.09 -13.52 0.02
CA ARG A 51 -0.51 -12.22 -0.33
C ARG A 51 -0.42 -12.03 -1.84
N LYS A 52 0.12 -13.02 -2.57
CA LYS A 52 0.31 -12.94 -4.02
C LYS A 52 -1.04 -12.79 -4.73
N PHE A 53 -2.00 -13.65 -4.40
CA PHE A 53 -3.33 -13.70 -4.97
C PHE A 53 -4.38 -13.12 -4.00
N SER A 54 -4.28 -11.83 -3.70
CA SER A 54 -5.13 -11.13 -2.72
C SER A 54 -6.65 -11.17 -2.97
N ASN A 55 -7.10 -11.60 -4.15
CA ASN A 55 -8.52 -11.76 -4.50
C ASN A 55 -8.96 -13.22 -4.60
N ALA A 56 -8.06 -14.19 -4.35
CA ALA A 56 -8.37 -15.60 -4.40
C ALA A 56 -9.29 -16.02 -3.25
N THR A 57 -10.03 -17.11 -3.46
CA THR A 57 -10.75 -17.78 -2.39
C THR A 57 -9.80 -18.61 -1.53
N PHE A 58 -10.27 -18.99 -0.34
CA PHE A 58 -9.50 -19.89 0.53
C PHE A 58 -9.30 -21.27 -0.11
N GLU A 59 -10.31 -21.74 -0.84
CA GLU A 59 -10.31 -23.04 -1.51
C GLU A 59 -9.27 -23.08 -2.64
N GLU A 60 -9.22 -22.05 -3.50
CA GLU A 60 -8.21 -21.90 -4.56
C GLU A 60 -6.78 -21.89 -3.99
N ILE A 61 -6.56 -21.11 -2.92
CA ILE A 61 -5.26 -21.06 -2.22
C ILE A 61 -4.92 -22.41 -1.61
N SER A 62 -5.89 -23.09 -0.98
CA SER A 62 -5.67 -24.38 -0.34
C SER A 62 -5.28 -25.46 -1.35
N HIS A 63 -5.91 -25.47 -2.54
CA HIS A 63 -5.52 -26.36 -3.64
C HIS A 63 -4.08 -26.09 -4.11
N LEU A 64 -3.75 -24.82 -4.39
CA LEU A 64 -2.40 -24.45 -4.83
C LEU A 64 -1.34 -24.80 -3.78
N VAL A 65 -1.58 -24.46 -2.51
CA VAL A 65 -0.67 -24.77 -1.40
C VAL A 65 -0.49 -26.28 -1.25
N GLY A 66 -1.58 -27.05 -1.36
CA GLY A 66 -1.53 -28.52 -1.29
C GLY A 66 -0.57 -29.11 -2.31
N GLU A 67 -0.62 -28.64 -3.56
CA GLU A 67 0.27 -29.14 -4.60
C GLU A 67 1.72 -28.66 -4.47
N ILE A 68 1.94 -27.42 -4.01
CA ILE A 68 3.29 -26.90 -3.72
C ILE A 68 3.95 -27.73 -2.60
N VAL A 69 3.21 -28.01 -1.52
CA VAL A 69 3.71 -28.81 -0.39
C VAL A 69 3.98 -30.24 -0.82
N SER A 70 3.09 -30.85 -1.61
CA SER A 70 3.26 -32.20 -2.17
C SER A 70 4.51 -32.29 -3.06
N LEU A 71 4.74 -31.27 -3.90
CA LEU A 71 5.92 -31.18 -4.75
C LEU A 71 7.20 -31.12 -3.92
N ALA A 72 7.23 -30.28 -2.88
CA ALA A 72 8.38 -30.19 -1.98
C ALA A 72 8.63 -31.51 -1.24
N GLU A 73 7.58 -32.14 -0.70
CA GLU A 73 7.66 -33.43 -0.01
C GLU A 73 8.21 -34.54 -0.92
N THR A 74 7.82 -34.53 -2.20
CA THR A 74 8.25 -35.55 -3.17
C THR A 74 9.67 -35.30 -3.68
N CYS A 75 10.03 -34.05 -4.00
CA CYS A 75 11.27 -33.73 -4.71
C CYS A 75 12.44 -33.30 -3.81
N CYS A 76 12.22 -33.10 -2.51
CA CYS A 76 13.27 -32.66 -1.57
C CYS A 76 13.81 -33.78 -0.68
N VAL A 77 13.53 -35.04 -1.01
CA VAL A 77 14.13 -36.22 -0.37
C VAL A 77 15.52 -36.52 -0.93
N GLU A 78 16.36 -37.15 -0.13
CA GLU A 78 17.68 -37.60 -0.59
C GLU A 78 17.54 -38.64 -1.69
N GLY A 79 18.27 -38.48 -2.79
CA GLY A 79 18.20 -39.37 -3.96
C GLY A 79 17.05 -39.09 -4.92
N ALA A 80 16.26 -38.02 -4.72
CA ALA A 80 15.26 -37.59 -5.69
C ALA A 80 15.91 -37.23 -7.05
N ASP A 81 15.18 -37.48 -8.14
CA ASP A 81 15.64 -37.14 -9.49
C ASP A 81 15.98 -35.63 -9.58
N PRO A 82 17.15 -35.25 -10.12
CA PRO A 82 17.55 -33.85 -10.21
C PRO A 82 16.54 -32.93 -10.92
N SER A 83 15.74 -33.48 -11.83
CA SER A 83 14.71 -32.79 -12.62
C SER A 83 13.32 -32.79 -11.98
N CYS A 84 13.11 -33.54 -10.89
CA CYS A 84 11.80 -33.71 -10.23
C CYS A 84 11.10 -32.37 -9.97
N TYR A 85 11.81 -31.43 -9.34
CA TYR A 85 11.24 -30.14 -8.96
C TYR A 85 10.92 -29.27 -10.18
N ASP A 86 11.80 -29.27 -11.20
CA ASP A 86 11.61 -28.50 -12.42
C ASP A 86 10.43 -29.03 -13.24
N ALA A 87 10.30 -30.35 -13.36
CA ALA A 87 9.18 -31.01 -14.03
C ALA A 87 7.86 -30.71 -13.30
N GLY A 88 7.82 -30.91 -11.98
CA GLY A 88 6.63 -30.63 -11.18
C GLY A 88 6.24 -29.15 -11.17
N SER A 89 7.20 -28.24 -11.03
CA SER A 89 6.96 -26.79 -11.16
C SER A 89 6.42 -26.40 -12.54
N SER A 90 6.88 -27.06 -13.60
CA SER A 90 6.34 -26.86 -14.96
C SER A 90 4.91 -27.36 -15.07
N ALA A 91 4.61 -28.52 -14.49
CA ALA A 91 3.26 -29.08 -14.45
C ALA A 91 2.29 -28.17 -13.68
N LEU A 92 2.70 -27.62 -12.53
CA LEU A 92 1.90 -26.63 -11.79
C LEU A 92 1.62 -25.38 -12.63
N SER A 93 2.65 -24.87 -13.34
CA SER A 93 2.50 -23.69 -14.20
C SER A 93 1.57 -23.96 -15.39
N ALA A 94 1.61 -25.17 -15.96
CA ALA A 94 0.71 -25.60 -17.02
C ALA A 94 -0.73 -25.73 -16.49
N LYS A 95 -0.90 -26.32 -15.30
CA LYS A 95 -2.20 -26.46 -14.65
C LYS A 95 -2.86 -25.14 -14.31
N SER A 96 -2.08 -24.11 -13.96
CA SER A 96 -2.57 -22.73 -13.83
C SER A 96 -3.20 -22.16 -15.11
N CYS A 97 -2.92 -22.76 -16.27
CA CYS A 97 -3.45 -22.36 -17.58
C CYS A 97 -4.61 -23.23 -18.08
N ASP A 98 -5.02 -24.25 -17.32
CA ASP A 98 -6.15 -25.09 -17.70
C ASP A 98 -7.48 -24.33 -17.60
N SER A 99 -8.49 -24.79 -18.34
CA SER A 99 -9.85 -24.25 -18.31
C SER A 99 -10.86 -25.38 -18.04
N PRO A 100 -11.40 -25.52 -16.81
CA PRO A 100 -11.15 -24.70 -15.62
C PRO A 100 -9.88 -25.10 -14.86
N SER A 101 -9.14 -24.10 -14.35
CA SER A 101 -8.04 -24.29 -13.41
C SER A 101 -8.56 -24.25 -11.96
N PRO A 102 -8.09 -25.13 -11.05
CA PRO A 102 -8.41 -25.06 -9.62
C PRO A 102 -7.57 -24.01 -8.87
N PHE A 103 -6.63 -23.35 -9.55
CA PHE A 103 -5.72 -22.38 -8.96
C PHE A 103 -6.18 -20.94 -9.20
N PRO A 104 -5.83 -20.02 -8.28
CA PRO A 104 -6.15 -18.61 -8.48
C PRO A 104 -5.33 -18.03 -9.64
N ALA A 105 -5.92 -17.04 -10.32
CA ALA A 105 -5.30 -16.36 -11.45
C ALA A 105 -5.10 -14.87 -11.17
N HIS A 106 -4.12 -14.28 -11.85
CA HIS A 106 -3.94 -12.82 -11.90
C HIS A 106 -4.57 -12.26 -13.18
N PRO A 107 -4.94 -10.97 -13.20
CA PRO A 107 -5.16 -10.27 -14.45
C PRO A 107 -3.93 -10.43 -15.36
N GLY A 108 -4.14 -10.86 -16.61
CA GLY A 108 -3.06 -11.14 -17.56
C GLY A 108 -2.59 -12.60 -17.62
N THR A 109 -3.09 -13.51 -16.77
CA THR A 109 -2.73 -14.94 -16.81
C THR A 109 -2.93 -15.54 -18.20
N ALA A 110 -4.04 -15.25 -18.88
CA ALA A 110 -4.30 -15.74 -20.24
C ALA A 110 -3.21 -15.36 -21.24
N GLY A 111 -2.69 -14.13 -21.16
CA GLY A 111 -1.57 -13.68 -21.99
C GLY A 111 -0.28 -14.44 -21.71
N CYS A 112 0.01 -14.71 -20.43
CA CYS A 112 1.17 -15.54 -20.06
C CYS A 112 1.01 -17.01 -20.48
N CYS A 113 -0.21 -17.54 -20.45
CA CYS A 113 -0.49 -18.92 -20.84
C CYS A 113 -0.31 -19.19 -22.34
N ALA A 114 -0.31 -18.14 -23.17
CA ALA A 114 0.04 -18.23 -24.59
C ALA A 114 1.55 -18.50 -24.82
N GLN A 115 2.39 -18.22 -23.82
CA GLN A 115 3.84 -18.50 -23.88
C GLN A 115 4.14 -19.94 -23.49
N GLU A 116 5.37 -20.41 -23.70
CA GLU A 116 5.80 -21.78 -23.36
C GLU A 116 7.02 -21.80 -22.44
N GLY A 117 7.29 -22.96 -21.83
CA GLY A 117 8.51 -23.23 -21.08
C GLY A 117 8.86 -22.18 -20.01
N LEU A 118 10.07 -21.64 -20.08
CA LEU A 118 10.58 -20.65 -19.11
C LEU A 118 9.88 -19.29 -19.23
N GLU A 119 9.51 -18.88 -20.44
CA GLU A 119 8.85 -17.59 -20.67
C GLU A 119 7.48 -17.55 -19.98
N ARG A 120 6.69 -18.63 -20.10
CA ARG A 120 5.44 -18.80 -19.35
C ARG A 120 5.67 -18.64 -17.84
N LYS A 121 6.68 -19.34 -17.29
CA LYS A 121 6.99 -19.29 -15.85
C LYS A 121 7.37 -17.89 -15.38
N LEU A 122 8.22 -17.19 -16.13
CA LEU A 122 8.65 -15.84 -15.79
C LEU A 122 7.49 -14.84 -15.89
N CYS A 123 6.67 -14.96 -16.94
CA CYS A 123 5.47 -14.13 -17.11
C CYS A 123 4.50 -14.31 -15.94
N LEU A 124 4.11 -15.55 -15.61
CA LEU A 124 3.22 -15.87 -14.48
C LEU A 124 3.82 -15.44 -13.12
N ALA A 125 5.14 -15.49 -12.97
CA ALA A 125 5.81 -15.04 -11.76
C ALA A 125 5.82 -13.50 -11.61
N ALA A 126 5.84 -12.77 -12.73
CA ALA A 126 5.86 -11.31 -12.77
C ALA A 126 4.48 -10.68 -12.52
N LEU A 127 3.39 -11.40 -12.82
CA LEU A 127 2.03 -10.94 -12.55
C LEU A 127 1.81 -10.67 -11.06
N ARG A 128 1.12 -9.56 -10.77
CA ARG A 128 0.75 -9.13 -9.42
C ARG A 128 -0.69 -8.61 -9.44
N HIS A 129 -1.41 -8.79 -8.34
CA HIS A 129 -2.63 -8.00 -8.13
C HIS A 129 -2.30 -6.55 -7.80
N PRO A 130 -3.15 -5.60 -8.22
CA PRO A 130 -3.07 -4.26 -7.68
C PRO A 130 -3.25 -4.32 -6.15
N PRO A 131 -2.61 -3.40 -5.40
CA PRO A 131 -2.87 -3.24 -3.97
C PRO A 131 -4.37 -3.14 -3.69
N LEU A 132 -4.84 -3.83 -2.65
CA LEU A 132 -6.21 -3.64 -2.17
C LEU A 132 -6.37 -2.19 -1.67
N GLU A 133 -7.48 -1.57 -2.06
CA GLU A 133 -7.83 -0.19 -1.71
C GLU A 133 -8.05 -0.04 -0.20
N LEU A 134 -8.72 -1.02 0.41
CA LEU A 134 -8.99 -1.12 1.83
C LEU A 134 -8.79 -2.58 2.30
N PRO A 135 -8.17 -2.82 3.47
CA PRO A 135 -8.12 -4.15 4.07
C PRO A 135 -9.55 -4.67 4.32
N ARG A 136 -9.82 -5.93 3.97
CA ARG A 136 -11.14 -6.55 4.14
C ARG A 136 -11.29 -7.28 5.49
N TYR A 137 -10.19 -7.64 6.13
CA TYR A 137 -10.19 -8.34 7.40
C TYR A 137 -10.79 -7.48 8.51
N VAL A 138 -11.91 -7.94 9.05
CA VAL A 138 -12.54 -7.44 10.27
C VAL A 138 -12.35 -8.49 11.34
N GLN A 139 -11.65 -8.14 12.43
CA GLN A 139 -11.46 -9.07 13.53
C GLN A 139 -12.81 -9.35 14.21
N PRO A 140 -13.24 -10.63 14.30
CA PRO A 140 -14.44 -11.01 15.05
C PRO A 140 -14.33 -10.69 16.54
N SER A 141 -15.46 -10.74 17.25
CA SER A 141 -15.49 -10.67 18.71
C SER A 141 -14.63 -11.76 19.35
N ASN A 142 -14.23 -11.55 20.61
CA ASN A 142 -13.44 -12.56 21.33
C ASN A 142 -14.21 -13.88 21.43
N GLU A 143 -15.53 -13.81 21.61
CA GLU A 143 -16.45 -14.94 21.68
C GLU A 143 -16.50 -15.71 20.35
N GLU A 144 -16.67 -15.02 19.22
CA GLU A 144 -16.68 -15.63 17.89
C GLU A 144 -15.33 -16.29 17.56
N LEU A 145 -14.22 -15.62 17.90
CA LEU A 145 -12.87 -16.18 17.73
C LEU A 145 -12.72 -17.50 18.49
N CYS A 146 -13.15 -17.54 19.75
CA CYS A 146 -13.03 -18.75 20.57
C CYS A 146 -14.00 -19.85 20.15
N GLN A 147 -15.20 -19.52 19.69
CA GLN A 147 -16.13 -20.50 19.13
C GLN A 147 -15.57 -21.15 17.86
N ALA A 148 -15.04 -20.35 16.93
CA ALA A 148 -14.41 -20.84 15.71
C ALA A 148 -13.17 -21.69 16.02
N PHE A 149 -12.28 -21.19 16.89
CA PHE A 149 -11.08 -21.91 17.31
C PHE A 149 -11.40 -23.24 18.00
N LYS A 150 -12.43 -23.29 18.87
CA LYS A 150 -12.85 -24.53 19.54
C LYS A 150 -13.44 -25.56 18.57
N LYS A 151 -14.11 -25.11 17.51
CA LYS A 151 -14.74 -25.98 16.51
C LYS A 151 -13.70 -26.73 15.69
N ASP A 152 -12.74 -26.01 15.13
CA ASP A 152 -11.62 -26.57 14.37
C ASP A 152 -10.42 -25.61 14.43
N PRO A 153 -9.44 -25.84 15.32
CA PRO A 153 -8.27 -24.99 15.46
C PRO A 153 -7.45 -24.84 14.17
N LYS A 154 -7.42 -25.89 13.34
CA LYS A 154 -6.59 -25.93 12.13
C LYS A 154 -7.28 -25.18 10.98
N ASP A 155 -8.55 -25.46 10.73
CA ASP A 155 -9.34 -24.71 9.73
C ASP A 155 -9.43 -23.23 10.11
N PHE A 156 -9.65 -22.92 11.39
CA PHE A 156 -9.61 -21.54 11.90
C PHE A 156 -8.29 -20.86 11.57
N ALA A 157 -7.16 -21.51 11.88
CA ALA A 157 -5.84 -20.93 11.63
C ALA A 157 -5.61 -20.70 10.13
N ASP A 158 -5.92 -21.67 9.28
CA ASP A 158 -5.70 -21.59 7.84
C ASP A 158 -6.55 -20.49 7.19
N ARG A 159 -7.83 -20.39 7.56
CA ARG A 159 -8.73 -19.33 7.07
C ARG A 159 -8.28 -17.95 7.53
N PHE A 160 -7.90 -17.81 8.81
CA PHE A 160 -7.35 -16.56 9.32
C PHE A 160 -6.08 -16.15 8.56
N LEU A 161 -5.14 -17.08 8.35
CA LEU A 161 -3.90 -16.81 7.64
C LEU A 161 -4.17 -16.33 6.21
N HIS A 162 -5.11 -16.97 5.52
CA HIS A 162 -5.54 -16.57 4.19
C HIS A 162 -6.16 -15.17 4.19
N GLU A 163 -7.22 -14.94 4.97
CA GLU A 163 -7.95 -13.67 4.98
C GLU A 163 -7.06 -12.50 5.41
N TYR A 164 -6.22 -12.71 6.43
CA TYR A 164 -5.32 -11.69 6.94
C TYR A 164 -4.21 -11.37 5.93
N ALA A 165 -3.55 -12.38 5.35
CA ALA A 165 -2.49 -12.16 4.38
C ALA A 165 -3.00 -11.58 3.04
N SER A 166 -4.21 -11.98 2.60
CA SER A 166 -4.87 -11.37 1.44
C SER A 166 -5.19 -9.89 1.70
N SER A 167 -5.71 -9.56 2.89
CA SER A 167 -6.10 -8.20 3.26
C SER A 167 -4.92 -7.24 3.46
N TYR A 168 -3.81 -7.74 4.01
CA TYR A 168 -2.60 -6.96 4.30
C TYR A 168 -1.43 -7.31 3.38
N GLY A 169 -1.73 -7.79 2.16
CA GLY A 169 -0.73 -8.37 1.26
C GLY A 169 0.42 -7.45 0.85
N GLN A 170 0.34 -6.14 1.05
CA GLN A 170 1.46 -5.24 0.75
C GLN A 170 2.43 -5.05 1.92
N ALA A 171 2.08 -5.51 3.13
CA ALA A 171 3.06 -5.55 4.21
C ALA A 171 4.21 -6.53 3.88
N PRO A 172 5.44 -6.24 4.31
CA PRO A 172 6.56 -7.16 4.13
C PRO A 172 6.23 -8.54 4.73
N LEU A 173 6.60 -9.60 4.01
CA LEU A 173 6.29 -10.98 4.41
C LEU A 173 6.73 -11.33 5.85
N PRO A 174 7.92 -10.91 6.34
CA PRO A 174 8.29 -11.15 7.74
C PRO A 174 7.36 -10.47 8.75
N VAL A 175 6.89 -9.26 8.45
CA VAL A 175 5.95 -8.51 9.31
C VAL A 175 4.60 -9.24 9.37
N LEU A 176 4.08 -9.67 8.22
CA LEU A 176 2.85 -10.47 8.16
C LEU A 176 2.98 -11.77 8.94
N LEU A 177 4.07 -12.51 8.74
CA LEU A 177 4.33 -13.76 9.44
C LEU A 177 4.35 -13.56 10.96
N ALA A 178 5.06 -12.55 11.44
CA ALA A 178 5.11 -12.21 12.86
C ALA A 178 3.72 -11.82 13.40
N SER A 179 3.00 -10.95 12.69
CA SER A 179 1.66 -10.50 13.11
C SER A 179 0.66 -11.65 13.17
N SER A 180 0.63 -12.50 12.15
CA SER A 180 -0.23 -13.67 12.08
C SER A 180 0.10 -14.70 13.16
N LYS A 181 1.39 -15.03 13.35
CA LYS A 181 1.82 -16.00 14.35
C LYS A 181 1.47 -15.54 15.76
N THR A 182 1.78 -14.29 16.09
CA THR A 182 1.41 -13.75 17.39
C THR A 182 -0.11 -13.78 17.55
N PHE A 183 -0.91 -13.44 16.54
CA PHE A 183 -2.37 -13.44 16.64
C PHE A 183 -2.93 -14.81 16.97
N LEU A 184 -2.50 -15.84 16.24
CA LEU A 184 -2.90 -17.21 16.51
C LEU A 184 -2.48 -17.65 17.92
N SER A 185 -1.29 -17.26 18.37
CA SER A 185 -0.84 -17.52 19.75
C SER A 185 -1.74 -16.85 20.80
N MET A 186 -2.17 -15.60 20.58
CA MET A 186 -3.10 -14.92 21.47
C MET A 186 -4.44 -15.65 21.52
N VAL A 187 -4.99 -16.05 20.37
CA VAL A 187 -6.26 -16.78 20.32
C VAL A 187 -6.14 -18.11 21.05
N SER A 188 -5.10 -18.90 20.76
CA SER A 188 -4.90 -20.20 21.41
C SER A 188 -4.74 -20.10 22.93
N THR A 189 -4.05 -19.06 23.41
CA THR A 189 -3.83 -18.84 24.84
C THR A 189 -5.08 -18.30 25.53
N CYS A 190 -5.75 -17.30 24.96
CA CYS A 190 -6.86 -16.63 25.62
C CYS A 190 -8.16 -17.41 25.56
N CYS A 191 -8.39 -18.23 24.54
CA CYS A 191 -9.61 -19.03 24.44
C CYS A 191 -9.67 -20.21 25.41
N ILE A 192 -8.53 -20.60 26.00
CA ILE A 192 -8.46 -21.62 27.06
C ILE A 192 -8.25 -21.01 28.45
N SER A 193 -8.16 -19.68 28.54
CA SER A 193 -7.99 -18.97 29.81
C SER A 193 -9.27 -19.03 30.64
N PRO A 194 -9.19 -19.13 31.98
CA PRO A 194 -10.35 -18.98 32.86
C PRO A 194 -10.93 -17.54 32.83
N ALA A 195 -10.17 -16.56 32.33
CA ALA A 195 -10.62 -15.18 32.14
C ALA A 195 -10.29 -14.69 30.71
N PRO A 196 -11.04 -15.14 29.67
CA PRO A 196 -10.71 -14.85 28.27
C PRO A 196 -10.61 -13.36 27.95
N ASN A 197 -11.56 -12.55 28.43
CA ASN A 197 -11.61 -11.12 28.11
C ASN A 197 -10.43 -10.33 28.69
N ALA A 198 -10.03 -10.63 29.93
CA ALA A 198 -8.84 -10.02 30.53
C ALA A 198 -7.55 -10.44 29.80
N CYS A 199 -7.45 -11.71 29.39
CA CYS A 199 -6.34 -12.21 28.59
C CYS A 199 -6.25 -11.49 27.24
N PHE A 200 -7.36 -11.42 26.48
CA PHE A 200 -7.37 -10.77 25.18
C PHE A 200 -7.01 -9.29 25.27
N LEU A 201 -7.50 -8.58 26.30
CA LEU A 201 -7.15 -7.18 26.50
C LEU A 201 -5.62 -7.02 26.68
N LYS A 202 -5.02 -7.82 27.55
CA LYS A 202 -3.57 -7.81 27.80
C LYS A 202 -2.78 -8.10 26.51
N GLU A 203 -3.09 -9.21 25.84
CA GLU A 203 -2.39 -9.64 24.62
C GLU A 203 -2.58 -8.65 23.45
N LYS A 204 -3.74 -8.00 23.34
CA LYS A 204 -4.00 -6.93 22.35
C LYS A 204 -3.14 -5.69 22.61
N LEU A 205 -2.93 -5.32 23.88
CA LEU A 205 -2.06 -4.21 24.25
C LEU A 205 -0.58 -4.55 23.98
N GLU A 206 -0.12 -5.75 24.33
CA GLU A 206 1.25 -6.20 24.09
C GLU A 206 1.59 -6.26 22.59
N ARG A 207 0.66 -6.71 21.74
CA ARG A 207 0.86 -6.74 20.28
C ARG A 207 0.64 -5.41 19.57
N LYS A 208 0.20 -4.35 20.26
CA LYS A 208 -0.25 -3.09 19.62
C LYS A 208 0.78 -2.56 18.63
N THR A 209 2.05 -2.56 19.00
CA THR A 209 3.16 -2.08 18.16
C THR A 209 3.30 -2.90 16.88
N LEU A 210 3.20 -4.23 16.93
CA LEU A 210 3.29 -5.09 15.75
C LEU A 210 2.05 -4.96 14.86
N SER A 211 0.86 -4.82 15.46
CA SER A 211 -0.37 -4.56 14.72
C SER A 211 -0.29 -3.24 13.94
N LEU A 212 0.21 -2.18 14.59
CA LEU A 212 0.47 -0.89 13.95
C LEU A 212 1.54 -1.00 12.86
N LEU A 213 2.62 -1.75 13.08
CA LEU A 213 3.64 -1.99 12.05
C LEU A 213 3.03 -2.67 10.81
N THR A 214 2.19 -3.69 11.00
CA THR A 214 1.51 -4.38 9.88
C THR A 214 0.59 -3.43 9.12
N LEU A 215 -0.25 -2.67 9.84
CA LEU A 215 -1.15 -1.69 9.24
C LEU A 215 -0.39 -0.62 8.45
N MET A 216 0.61 0.00 9.07
CA MET A 216 1.36 1.10 8.47
C MET A 216 2.23 0.63 7.31
N SER A 217 2.92 -0.51 7.46
CA SER A 217 3.73 -1.09 6.39
C SER A 217 2.88 -1.48 5.18
N ASN A 218 1.74 -2.16 5.38
CA ASN A 218 0.79 -2.45 4.30
C ASN A 218 0.37 -1.17 3.60
N ARG A 219 0.02 -0.13 4.36
CA ARG A 219 -0.48 1.12 3.82
C ARG A 219 0.54 1.87 2.97
N VAL A 220 1.77 2.05 3.49
CA VAL A 220 2.82 2.77 2.75
C VAL A 220 3.32 1.96 1.57
N CYS A 221 3.40 0.63 1.68
CA CYS A 221 3.81 -0.25 0.60
C CYS A 221 2.74 -0.40 -0.48
N SER A 222 1.44 -0.35 -0.13
CA SER A 222 0.36 -0.22 -1.12
C SER A 222 0.51 1.06 -1.94
N ARG A 223 0.79 2.19 -1.28
CA ARG A 223 1.01 3.46 -1.99
C ARG A 223 2.29 3.40 -2.83
N PHE A 224 3.37 2.80 -2.34
CA PHE A 224 4.60 2.59 -3.09
C PHE A 224 4.42 1.69 -4.32
N ALA A 225 3.68 0.59 -4.19
CA ALA A 225 3.35 -0.29 -5.30
C ALA A 225 2.50 0.41 -6.37
N ALA A 226 1.61 1.34 -5.97
CA ALA A 226 0.76 2.10 -6.89
C ALA A 226 1.50 3.25 -7.60
N TYR A 227 2.41 3.93 -6.92
CA TYR A 227 3.02 5.18 -7.39
C TYR A 227 4.48 5.02 -7.86
N GLY A 228 5.20 4.02 -7.37
CA GLY A 228 6.65 3.97 -7.51
C GLY A 228 7.36 5.09 -6.74
N LYS A 229 8.69 5.08 -6.78
CA LYS A 229 9.54 5.92 -5.92
C LYS A 229 9.34 7.42 -6.14
N ASP A 230 9.30 7.87 -7.39
CA ASP A 230 9.20 9.31 -7.72
C ASP A 230 7.87 9.91 -7.23
N LYS A 231 6.74 9.32 -7.64
CA LYS A 231 5.42 9.82 -7.27
C LYS A 231 5.13 9.62 -5.77
N VAL A 232 5.68 8.59 -5.11
CA VAL A 232 5.65 8.51 -3.64
C VAL A 232 6.38 9.67 -2.99
N THR A 233 7.53 10.09 -3.53
CA THR A 233 8.27 11.25 -3.00
C THR A 233 7.39 12.50 -3.06
N ALA A 234 6.77 12.78 -4.21
CA ALA A 234 5.84 13.91 -4.36
C ALA A 234 4.62 13.80 -3.44
N SER A 235 4.08 12.59 -3.29
CA SER A 235 2.92 12.31 -2.44
C SER A 235 3.21 12.52 -0.95
N TYR A 236 4.37 12.02 -0.49
CA TYR A 236 4.80 12.19 0.89
C TYR A 236 5.16 13.64 1.20
N LEU A 237 5.78 14.34 0.25
CA LEU A 237 6.03 15.78 0.36
C LEU A 237 4.72 16.55 0.52
N THR A 238 3.71 16.25 -0.30
CA THR A 238 2.38 16.84 -0.21
C THR A 238 1.79 16.61 1.19
N MET A 239 1.81 15.37 1.67
CA MET A 239 1.32 15.01 3.00
C MET A 239 1.98 15.81 4.12
N LEU A 240 3.32 15.94 4.12
CA LEU A 240 4.02 16.74 5.13
C LEU A 240 3.67 18.22 4.99
N THR A 241 3.64 18.72 3.76
CA THR A 241 3.38 20.13 3.45
C THR A 241 2.01 20.57 3.93
N GLN A 242 0.99 19.74 3.75
CA GLN A 242 -0.37 20.04 4.18
C GLN A 242 -0.53 19.97 5.71
N LYS A 243 0.27 19.15 6.38
CA LYS A 243 0.29 19.08 7.85
C LYS A 243 1.07 20.24 8.47
N THR A 244 2.18 20.65 7.86
CA THR A 244 3.07 21.71 8.35
C THR A 244 3.33 22.76 7.26
N PRO A 245 2.32 23.52 6.81
CA PRO A 245 2.45 24.44 5.68
C PRO A 245 3.36 25.65 5.96
N GLY A 246 3.80 25.84 7.21
CA GLY A 246 4.80 26.84 7.61
C GLY A 246 6.26 26.42 7.41
N ALA A 247 6.54 25.12 7.24
CA ALA A 247 7.90 24.61 7.00
C ALA A 247 8.38 24.90 5.57
N SER A 248 9.69 25.00 5.36
CA SER A 248 10.26 25.25 4.03
C SER A 248 10.36 23.97 3.19
N PHE A 249 10.53 24.13 1.87
CA PHE A 249 10.77 23.00 0.98
C PHE A 249 12.04 22.23 1.35
N GLU A 250 13.09 22.92 1.79
CA GLU A 250 14.38 22.35 2.19
C GLU A 250 14.26 21.52 3.47
N GLU A 251 13.29 21.81 4.33
CA GLU A 251 13.00 21.01 5.52
C GLU A 251 12.19 19.75 5.18
N LEU A 252 11.20 19.86 4.29
CA LEU A 252 10.25 18.76 4.01
C LEU A 252 10.73 17.80 2.92
N PHE A 253 11.40 18.30 1.88
CA PHE A 253 11.78 17.50 0.73
C PHE A 253 12.75 16.35 1.08
N PRO A 254 13.81 16.57 1.89
CA PRO A 254 14.70 15.47 2.29
C PRO A 254 13.97 14.38 3.10
N LEU A 255 12.95 14.75 3.89
CA LEU A 255 12.13 13.77 4.61
C LEU A 255 11.28 12.94 3.64
N ALA A 256 10.73 13.56 2.60
CA ALA A 256 9.97 12.85 1.58
C ALA A 256 10.85 11.89 0.76
N GLU A 257 12.08 12.29 0.42
CA GLU A 257 13.05 11.41 -0.25
C GLU A 257 13.45 10.23 0.65
N ASP A 258 13.73 10.51 1.93
CA ASP A 258 14.06 9.49 2.92
C ASP A 258 12.93 8.47 3.07
N ALA A 259 11.66 8.91 3.13
CA ALA A 259 10.51 8.02 3.18
C ALA A 259 10.41 7.12 1.94
N ALA A 260 10.56 7.70 0.75
CA ALA A 260 10.53 6.94 -0.51
C ALA A 260 11.68 5.93 -0.60
N GLU A 261 12.87 6.27 -0.10
CA GLU A 261 13.99 5.36 0.01
C GLU A 261 13.69 4.20 0.96
N VAL A 262 13.17 4.48 2.17
CA VAL A 262 12.76 3.46 3.13
C VAL A 262 11.77 2.47 2.52
N PHE A 263 10.74 2.96 1.82
CA PHE A 263 9.75 2.09 1.19
C PHE A 263 10.37 1.25 0.07
N SER A 264 11.24 1.84 -0.76
CA SER A 264 11.94 1.11 -1.81
C SER A 264 12.86 0.00 -1.27
N GLN A 265 13.47 0.21 -0.12
CA GLN A 265 14.35 -0.76 0.52
C GLN A 265 13.57 -1.87 1.25
N CYS A 266 12.44 -1.53 1.90
CA CYS A 266 11.79 -2.43 2.85
C CYS A 266 10.51 -3.10 2.39
N CYS A 267 9.75 -2.55 1.43
CA CYS A 267 8.45 -3.13 1.05
C CYS A 267 8.55 -4.56 0.48
N ASP A 268 9.63 -4.82 -0.27
CA ASP A 268 9.93 -6.13 -0.85
C ASP A 268 11.09 -6.84 -0.10
N SER A 269 11.50 -6.31 1.07
CA SER A 269 12.57 -6.89 1.87
C SER A 269 12.12 -8.12 2.63
N VAL A 270 13.08 -9.00 2.84
CA VAL A 270 12.92 -10.25 3.59
C VAL A 270 13.61 -10.20 4.95
N SER A 271 14.25 -9.08 5.28
CA SER A 271 14.79 -8.86 6.63
C SER A 271 13.65 -8.57 7.60
N GLU A 272 13.63 -9.28 8.72
CA GLU A 272 12.56 -9.21 9.73
C GLU A 272 12.36 -7.80 10.30
N ASP A 273 13.46 -7.05 10.44
CA ASP A 273 13.50 -5.76 11.12
C ASP A 273 13.55 -4.56 10.17
N CYS A 274 13.62 -4.76 8.85
CA CYS A 274 13.83 -3.66 7.88
C CYS A 274 12.83 -2.53 8.10
N MET A 275 11.54 -2.86 8.00
CA MET A 275 10.48 -1.87 8.06
C MET A 275 10.41 -1.22 9.44
N GLN A 276 10.49 -2.01 10.52
CA GLN A 276 10.45 -1.48 11.89
C GLN A 276 11.61 -0.50 12.14
N LYS A 277 12.83 -0.91 11.81
CA LYS A 277 14.04 -0.12 12.01
C LYS A 277 14.03 1.14 11.17
N LYS A 278 13.82 1.01 9.86
CA LYS A 278 13.88 2.13 8.91
C LYS A 278 12.75 3.14 9.12
N LEU A 279 11.54 2.67 9.41
CA LEU A 279 10.44 3.56 9.72
C LEU A 279 10.66 4.30 11.05
N SER A 280 11.30 3.64 12.03
CA SER A 280 11.65 4.28 13.30
C SER A 280 12.73 5.35 13.11
N GLU A 281 13.80 5.04 12.36
CA GLU A 281 14.84 6.01 11.98
C GLU A 281 14.23 7.21 11.24
N HIS A 282 13.35 6.96 10.27
CA HIS A 282 12.66 8.00 9.52
C HIS A 282 11.79 8.89 10.42
N THR A 283 11.01 8.29 11.31
CA THR A 283 10.13 9.04 12.22
C THR A 283 10.92 9.93 13.17
N ALA A 284 12.07 9.46 13.66
CA ALA A 284 12.95 10.28 14.49
C ALA A 284 13.46 11.52 13.73
N LYS A 285 13.80 11.38 12.44
CA LYS A 285 14.18 12.52 11.58
C LYS A 285 13.02 13.50 11.41
N VAL A 286 11.81 13.01 11.16
CA VAL A 286 10.61 13.85 11.03
C VAL A 286 10.36 14.64 12.31
N CYS A 287 10.39 14.00 13.48
CA CYS A 287 10.23 14.66 14.76
C CYS A 287 11.34 15.68 15.02
N GLY A 288 12.60 15.33 14.75
CA GLY A 288 13.73 16.25 14.92
C GLY A 288 13.64 17.50 14.06
N ALA A 289 13.12 17.37 12.83
CA ALA A 289 12.98 18.49 11.91
C ALA A 289 11.73 19.33 12.17
N LEU A 290 10.60 18.71 12.51
CA LEU A 290 9.29 19.38 12.44
C LEU A 290 8.61 19.63 13.78
N SER A 291 9.03 19.04 14.90
CA SER A 291 8.34 19.23 16.19
C SER A 291 8.34 20.69 16.65
N ALA A 292 9.35 21.48 16.30
CA ALA A 292 9.38 22.91 16.65
C ALA A 292 8.49 23.78 15.72
N ARG A 293 7.93 23.19 14.66
CA ARG A 293 7.16 23.90 13.62
C ARG A 293 5.65 23.84 13.81
N ASP A 294 5.13 22.79 14.45
CA ASP A 294 3.69 22.58 14.67
C ASP A 294 3.48 21.81 15.99
N GLU A 295 2.72 22.40 16.92
CA GLU A 295 2.44 21.81 18.25
C GLU A 295 1.76 20.45 18.14
N ARG A 296 0.86 20.25 17.16
CA ARG A 296 0.16 18.96 16.97
C ARG A 296 1.14 17.87 16.52
N LEU A 297 2.18 18.26 15.77
CA LEU A 297 3.25 17.34 15.40
C LEU A 297 4.15 17.06 16.61
N ALA A 298 4.48 18.08 17.40
CA ALA A 298 5.21 17.92 18.65
C ALA A 298 4.51 16.90 19.57
N ASP A 299 3.19 17.02 19.74
CA ASP A 299 2.36 16.10 20.52
C ASP A 299 2.47 14.65 20.00
N CYS A 300 2.39 14.46 18.68
CA CYS A 300 2.60 13.14 18.09
C CYS A 300 4.00 12.56 18.39
N CYS A 301 5.01 13.41 18.50
CA CYS A 301 6.39 12.99 18.79
C CYS A 301 6.64 12.65 20.26
N LEU A 302 5.72 12.99 21.17
CA LEU A 302 5.75 12.60 22.59
C LEU A 302 5.18 11.19 22.85
N GLY A 303 4.72 10.49 21.81
CA GLY A 303 4.10 9.17 21.97
C GLY A 303 5.04 8.12 22.56
N GLN A 304 4.44 7.06 23.11
CA GLN A 304 5.15 6.04 23.91
C GLN A 304 6.18 5.22 23.11
N ASN A 305 6.03 5.13 21.78
CA ASN A 305 7.01 4.51 20.92
C ASN A 305 6.96 5.08 19.51
N VAL A 306 8.07 4.92 18.78
CA VAL A 306 8.28 5.55 17.49
C VAL A 306 7.24 5.15 16.44
N LEU A 307 6.72 3.92 16.46
CA LEU A 307 5.66 3.51 15.52
C LEU A 307 4.31 4.16 15.84
N GLN A 308 4.00 4.38 17.12
CA GLN A 308 2.84 5.19 17.52
C GLN A 308 3.00 6.64 17.07
N ASN A 309 4.21 7.20 17.17
CA ASN A 309 4.51 8.56 16.69
C ASN A 309 4.29 8.65 15.17
N TYR A 310 4.80 7.67 14.41
CA TYR A 310 4.58 7.59 12.96
C TYR A 310 3.10 7.52 12.60
N PHE A 311 2.35 6.63 13.27
CA PHE A 311 0.91 6.51 13.06
C PHE A 311 0.19 7.83 13.36
N CYS A 312 0.54 8.51 14.46
CA CYS A 312 -0.02 9.80 14.82
C CYS A 312 0.26 10.88 13.76
N ILE A 313 1.52 11.04 13.35
CA ILE A 313 1.92 11.99 12.30
C ILE A 313 1.16 11.69 11.00
N PHE A 314 1.08 10.43 10.61
CA PHE A 314 0.37 9.99 9.42
C PHE A 314 -1.14 10.31 9.50
N ALA A 315 -1.77 10.08 10.65
CA ALA A 315 -3.19 10.31 10.90
C ALA A 315 -3.55 11.78 11.18
N LEU A 316 -2.57 12.66 11.41
CA LEU A 316 -2.80 14.07 11.72
C LEU A 316 -3.63 14.77 10.63
N PRO A 317 -4.67 15.54 10.96
CA PRO A 317 -5.41 16.29 9.94
C PRO A 317 -4.52 17.39 9.32
N PRO A 318 -4.77 17.79 8.06
CA PRO A 318 -4.12 18.96 7.47
C PRO A 318 -4.26 20.22 8.35
N SER A 319 -3.26 21.09 8.30
CA SER A 319 -3.31 22.42 8.92
C SER A 319 -4.13 23.38 8.06
N PRO A 320 -4.71 24.45 8.62
CA PRO A 320 -5.29 25.53 7.82
C PRO A 320 -4.27 26.10 6.84
N ALA A 321 -4.70 26.35 5.59
CA ALA A 321 -3.83 26.90 4.57
C ALA A 321 -3.44 28.36 4.93
N PRO A 322 -2.14 28.71 4.94
CA PRO A 322 -1.70 30.09 5.04
C PRO A 322 -2.12 30.91 3.82
N LYS A 323 -2.39 32.20 4.03
CA LYS A 323 -2.59 33.15 2.92
C LYS A 323 -1.23 33.56 2.37
N LEU A 324 -0.89 33.05 1.19
CA LEU A 324 0.36 33.33 0.49
C LEU A 324 0.08 33.89 -0.91
N PRO A 325 0.99 34.70 -1.49
CA PRO A 325 0.90 35.11 -2.89
C PRO A 325 0.88 33.91 -3.83
N GLU A 326 0.39 34.10 -5.06
CA GLU A 326 0.46 33.08 -6.11
C GLU A 326 1.89 32.53 -6.27
N PRO A 327 2.06 31.21 -6.40
CA PRO A 327 3.38 30.63 -6.52
C PRO A 327 3.99 30.95 -7.88
N GLU A 328 5.29 31.24 -7.88
CA GLU A 328 6.03 31.42 -9.12
C GLU A 328 6.07 30.10 -9.90
N LYS A 329 5.70 30.17 -11.19
CA LYS A 329 5.71 29.00 -12.06
C LYS A 329 7.14 28.74 -12.54
N PRO A 330 7.64 27.50 -12.48
CA PRO A 330 9.00 27.20 -12.93
C PRO A 330 9.16 27.46 -14.43
N THR A 331 10.32 27.97 -14.83
CA THR A 331 10.64 28.29 -16.23
C THR A 331 10.88 27.04 -17.07
N SER A 332 10.87 27.18 -18.40
CA SER A 332 11.23 26.08 -19.32
C SER A 332 12.63 25.54 -19.05
N GLU A 333 13.58 26.42 -18.77
CA GLU A 333 14.98 26.08 -18.53
C GLU A 333 15.13 25.33 -17.21
N GLN A 334 14.41 25.76 -16.16
CA GLN A 334 14.40 25.07 -14.87
C GLN A 334 13.81 23.66 -14.99
N LEU A 335 12.73 23.49 -15.74
CA LEU A 335 12.06 22.19 -15.89
C LEU A 335 12.83 21.20 -16.77
N CYS A 336 13.57 21.69 -17.77
CA CYS A 336 14.34 20.84 -18.68
C CYS A 336 15.82 20.65 -18.27
N GLY A 337 16.27 21.38 -17.24
CA GLY A 337 17.62 21.21 -16.69
C GLY A 337 17.77 19.96 -15.82
N GLU A 338 18.99 19.71 -15.34
CA GLU A 338 19.33 18.54 -14.50
C GLU A 338 18.45 18.44 -13.24
N ASP A 339 18.10 19.59 -12.64
CA ASP A 339 17.24 19.69 -11.46
C ASP A 339 15.74 19.81 -11.78
N GLY A 340 15.32 19.50 -13.00
CA GLY A 340 13.92 19.67 -13.45
C GLY A 340 12.89 18.97 -12.56
N ALA A 341 13.19 17.74 -12.15
CA ALA A 341 12.33 16.98 -11.25
C ALA A 341 12.18 17.63 -9.87
N ARG A 342 13.23 18.30 -9.38
CA ARG A 342 13.23 19.02 -8.10
C ARG A 342 12.39 20.30 -8.20
N HIS A 343 12.51 21.05 -9.30
CA HIS A 343 11.69 22.24 -9.54
C HIS A 343 10.20 21.89 -9.67
N ALA A 344 9.87 20.80 -10.36
CA ALA A 344 8.50 20.30 -10.45
C ALA A 344 7.93 19.97 -9.06
N LYS A 345 8.69 19.28 -8.20
CA LYS A 345 8.28 18.97 -6.83
C LYS A 345 8.18 20.21 -5.94
N ARG A 346 9.05 21.22 -6.12
CA ARG A 346 8.94 22.50 -5.41
C ARG A 346 7.66 23.24 -5.79
N TYR A 347 7.27 23.22 -7.07
CA TYR A 347 5.98 23.78 -7.48
C TYR A 347 4.79 23.02 -6.84
N MET A 348 4.86 21.68 -6.76
CA MET A 348 3.84 20.89 -6.05
C MET A 348 3.78 21.21 -4.55
N PHE A 349 4.92 21.43 -3.89
CA PHE A 349 4.97 21.92 -2.51
C PHE A 349 4.24 23.27 -2.35
N GLU A 350 4.49 24.21 -3.26
CA GLU A 350 3.84 25.52 -3.21
C GLU A 350 2.31 25.42 -3.43
N LEU A 351 1.84 24.53 -4.31
CA LEU A 351 0.42 24.23 -4.44
C LEU A 351 -0.15 23.59 -3.17
N GLY A 352 0.54 22.57 -2.64
CA GLY A 352 0.09 21.82 -1.47
C GLY A 352 -0.07 22.68 -0.21
N ARG A 353 0.83 23.64 0.03
CA ARG A 353 0.71 24.53 1.20
C ARG A 353 -0.39 25.59 1.07
N ARG A 354 -0.82 25.92 -0.14
CA ARG A 354 -1.94 26.85 -0.39
C ARG A 354 -3.30 26.15 -0.40
N HIS A 355 -3.30 24.84 -0.62
CA HIS A 355 -4.49 24.03 -0.74
C HIS A 355 -4.38 22.79 0.14
N THR A 356 -4.41 23.02 1.46
CA THR A 356 -4.17 21.97 2.44
C THR A 356 -5.32 20.97 2.55
N SER A 357 -6.49 21.29 2.02
CA SER A 357 -7.64 20.38 2.02
C SER A 357 -7.73 19.53 0.76
N ILE A 358 -6.92 19.80 -0.27
CA ILE A 358 -6.90 18.99 -1.48
C ILE A 358 -6.23 17.64 -1.19
N PRO A 359 -6.90 16.51 -1.38
CA PRO A 359 -6.29 15.21 -1.15
C PRO A 359 -5.14 14.93 -2.11
N ASP A 360 -4.15 14.18 -1.65
CA ASP A 360 -2.96 13.76 -2.43
C ASP A 360 -3.29 13.26 -3.84
N VAL A 361 -4.38 12.50 -3.99
CA VAL A 361 -4.77 11.91 -5.27
C VAL A 361 -5.13 12.95 -6.34
N PHE A 362 -5.63 14.13 -5.95
CA PHE A 362 -5.91 15.24 -6.86
C PHE A 362 -4.62 15.94 -7.28
N LEU A 363 -3.74 16.27 -6.31
CA LEU A 363 -2.43 16.85 -6.60
C LEU A 363 -1.54 15.88 -7.40
N GLY A 364 -1.71 14.57 -7.18
CA GLY A 364 -1.08 13.52 -7.96
C GLY A 364 -1.44 13.57 -9.44
N LYS A 365 -2.69 13.89 -9.81
CA LYS A 365 -3.08 14.11 -11.21
C LYS A 365 -2.43 15.34 -11.82
N VAL A 366 -2.37 16.43 -11.07
CA VAL A 366 -1.68 17.66 -11.49
C VAL A 366 -0.20 17.38 -11.72
N TYR A 367 0.43 16.60 -10.83
CA TYR A 367 1.82 16.19 -10.98
C TYR A 367 2.03 15.31 -12.22
N GLU A 368 1.18 14.32 -12.48
CA GLU A 368 1.26 13.48 -13.67
C GLU A 368 1.10 14.27 -14.97
N ALA A 369 0.11 15.17 -15.03
CA ALA A 369 -0.08 16.06 -16.17
C ALA A 369 1.14 16.96 -16.39
N SER A 370 1.76 17.43 -15.30
CA SER A 370 2.99 18.22 -15.34
C SER A 370 4.17 17.41 -15.87
N GLN A 371 4.36 16.17 -15.39
CA GLN A 371 5.43 15.27 -15.87
C GLN A 371 5.27 14.95 -17.36
N LYS A 372 4.04 14.69 -17.82
CA LYS A 372 3.74 14.50 -19.23
C LYS A 372 4.10 15.73 -20.07
N ALA A 373 3.70 16.92 -19.61
CA ALA A 373 4.03 18.17 -20.28
C ALA A 373 5.55 18.42 -20.32
N ILE A 374 6.29 18.10 -19.25
CA ILE A 374 7.74 18.20 -19.20
C ILE A 374 8.39 17.28 -20.23
N GLY A 375 7.99 16.00 -20.27
CA GLY A 375 8.54 15.05 -21.25
C GLY A 375 8.30 15.45 -22.71
N GLU A 376 7.09 15.93 -23.01
CA GLU A 376 6.72 16.41 -24.35
C GLU A 376 7.47 17.69 -24.73
N CYS A 377 7.51 18.68 -23.84
CA CYS A 377 8.06 20.00 -24.16
C CYS A 377 9.58 20.08 -24.09
N CYS A 378 10.24 19.34 -23.21
CA CYS A 378 11.71 19.32 -23.18
C CYS A 378 12.31 18.62 -24.40
N SER A 379 11.53 17.82 -25.11
CA SER A 379 11.93 17.17 -26.36
C SER A 379 11.57 18.00 -27.61
N ALA A 380 10.86 19.12 -27.45
CA ALA A 380 10.42 19.96 -28.55
C ALA A 380 11.55 20.84 -29.08
N LYS A 381 11.46 21.26 -30.35
CA LYS A 381 12.41 22.22 -30.96
C LYS A 381 12.45 23.55 -30.23
N ASP A 382 11.30 23.99 -29.70
CA ASP A 382 11.16 25.17 -28.86
C ASP A 382 10.39 24.78 -27.59
N ALA A 383 11.15 24.49 -26.54
CA ALA A 383 10.60 24.10 -25.25
C ALA A 383 9.76 25.23 -24.63
N SER A 384 10.19 26.49 -24.77
CA SER A 384 9.50 27.64 -24.19
C SER A 384 8.13 27.84 -24.82
N ALA A 385 8.04 27.84 -26.15
CA ALA A 385 6.77 27.93 -26.86
C ALA A 385 5.84 26.75 -26.53
N CYS A 386 6.38 25.53 -26.42
CA CYS A 386 5.61 24.36 -26.02
C CYS A 386 5.01 24.52 -24.61
N PHE A 387 5.81 24.89 -23.61
CA PHE A 387 5.31 25.08 -22.25
C PHE A 387 4.31 26.22 -22.15
N ASN A 388 4.50 27.32 -22.89
CA ASN A 388 3.54 28.41 -22.91
C ASN A 388 2.19 27.96 -23.46
N SER A 389 2.18 27.17 -24.54
CA SER A 389 0.96 26.57 -25.08
C SER A 389 0.26 25.66 -24.05
N LYS A 390 1.01 24.75 -23.40
CA LYS A 390 0.46 23.87 -22.36
C LYS A 390 -0.07 24.62 -21.15
N ARG A 391 0.64 25.66 -20.69
CA ARG A 391 0.20 26.53 -19.58
C ARG A 391 -1.06 27.31 -19.93
N GLN A 392 -1.22 27.74 -21.18
CA GLN A 392 -2.44 28.41 -21.63
C GLN A 392 -3.62 27.43 -21.64
N GLN A 393 -3.43 26.21 -22.16
CA GLN A 393 -4.45 25.15 -22.13
C GLN A 393 -4.90 24.81 -20.70
N MET A 394 -3.95 24.73 -19.77
CA MET A 394 -4.22 24.38 -18.36
C MET A 394 -4.65 25.57 -17.49
N GLY A 395 -4.37 26.80 -17.94
CA GLY A 395 -4.41 28.01 -17.12
C GLY A 395 -5.81 28.44 -16.69
N GLU A 396 -6.82 28.08 -17.49
CA GLU A 396 -8.22 28.38 -17.18
C GLU A 396 -8.84 27.33 -16.25
N GLU A 397 -8.50 26.05 -16.43
CA GLU A 397 -9.14 24.95 -15.72
C GLU A 397 -8.49 24.66 -14.35
N LEU A 398 -7.17 24.78 -14.25
CA LEU A 398 -6.43 24.38 -13.05
C LEU A 398 -6.82 25.17 -11.79
N PRO A 399 -6.92 26.52 -11.81
CA PRO A 399 -7.31 27.27 -10.62
C PRO A 399 -8.71 26.87 -10.12
N ALA A 400 -9.68 26.75 -11.04
CA ALA A 400 -11.04 26.34 -10.71
C ALA A 400 -11.09 24.90 -10.18
N PHE A 401 -10.28 23.99 -10.73
CA PHE A 401 -10.14 22.62 -10.22
C PHE A 401 -9.62 22.61 -8.79
N LEU A 402 -8.53 23.34 -8.51
CA LEU A 402 -7.91 23.40 -7.19
C LEU A 402 -8.86 24.02 -6.15
N GLU A 403 -9.48 25.16 -6.48
CA GLU A 403 -10.42 25.84 -5.57
C GLU A 403 -11.64 24.99 -5.27
N ASN A 404 -12.21 24.31 -6.28
CA ASN A 404 -13.35 23.44 -6.07
C ASN A 404 -12.98 22.20 -5.24
N ALA A 405 -11.82 21.59 -5.50
CA ALA A 405 -11.35 20.43 -4.73
C ALA A 405 -11.07 20.82 -3.26
N ASP A 406 -10.37 21.94 -3.04
CA ASP A 406 -10.03 22.42 -1.70
C ASP A 406 -11.28 22.77 -0.90
N ARG A 407 -12.24 23.47 -1.52
CA ARG A 407 -13.54 23.79 -0.90
C ARG A 407 -14.35 22.55 -0.58
N PHE A 408 -14.48 21.63 -1.54
CA PHE A 408 -15.31 20.43 -1.39
C PHE A 408 -14.76 19.47 -0.33
N CYS A 409 -13.48 19.12 -0.42
CA CYS A 409 -12.85 18.24 0.56
C CYS A 409 -12.57 18.95 1.89
N GLY A 410 -12.37 20.26 1.89
CA GLY A 410 -12.28 21.07 3.10
C GLY A 410 -13.57 21.05 3.90
N GLN A 411 -14.73 21.18 3.24
CA GLN A 411 -16.03 21.03 3.89
C GLN A 411 -16.22 19.63 4.48
N TYR A 412 -15.83 18.59 3.75
CA TYR A 412 -15.88 17.20 4.25
C TYR A 412 -15.04 17.01 5.52
N ASN A 413 -13.84 17.59 5.55
CA ASN A 413 -12.92 17.45 6.68
C ASN A 413 -13.32 18.31 7.91
N GLN A 414 -14.11 19.37 7.73
CA GLN A 414 -14.51 20.28 8.80
C GLN A 414 -15.87 19.94 9.42
N LEU A 415 -16.75 19.27 8.69
CA LEU A 415 -18.12 18.97 9.11
C LEU A 415 -18.27 17.49 9.47
N ASN A 416 -19.18 17.16 10.39
CA ASN A 416 -19.62 15.78 10.50
C ASN A 416 -20.39 15.37 9.22
N PHE A 417 -20.49 14.06 8.97
CA PHE A 417 -21.03 13.55 7.71
C PHE A 417 -22.47 14.01 7.41
N ILE A 418 -23.31 14.17 8.45
CA ILE A 418 -24.70 14.62 8.29
C ILE A 418 -24.73 16.08 7.86
N ASP A 419 -23.96 16.94 8.52
CA ASP A 419 -23.92 18.37 8.20
C ASP A 419 -23.20 18.64 6.88
N PHE A 420 -22.20 17.83 6.53
CA PHE A 420 -21.61 17.83 5.19
C PHE A 420 -22.66 17.55 4.11
N LYS A 421 -23.50 16.52 4.27
CA LYS A 421 -24.57 16.20 3.31
C LYS A 421 -25.61 17.32 3.19
N LYS A 422 -25.97 18.00 4.30
CA LYS A 422 -26.86 19.17 4.26
C LYS A 422 -26.23 20.31 3.45
N ARG A 423 -24.99 20.66 3.75
CA ARG A 423 -24.22 21.71 3.04
C ARG A 423 -24.08 21.38 1.55
N LEU A 424 -23.84 20.11 1.23
CA LEU A 424 -23.73 19.61 -0.13
C LEU A 424 -25.06 19.76 -0.88
N ARG A 425 -26.19 19.39 -0.27
CA ARG A 425 -27.53 19.59 -0.83
C ARG A 425 -27.80 21.07 -1.13
N GLU A 426 -27.51 21.95 -0.18
CA GLU A 426 -27.64 23.41 -0.35
C GLU A 426 -26.78 23.93 -1.51
N SER A 427 -25.55 23.42 -1.66
CA SER A 427 -24.65 23.81 -2.75
C SER A 427 -25.07 23.30 -4.13
N LEU A 428 -25.80 22.17 -4.18
CA LEU A 428 -26.25 21.55 -5.42
C LEU A 428 -27.54 22.17 -5.94
N LEU A 429 -28.43 22.61 -5.04
CA LEU A 429 -29.77 23.12 -5.39
C LEU A 429 -29.74 24.21 -6.47
N PRO A 430 -28.83 25.21 -6.46
CA PRO A 430 -28.73 26.21 -7.53
C PRO A 430 -28.17 25.65 -8.86
N THR A 431 -27.41 24.55 -8.82
CA THR A 431 -26.75 23.96 -10.00
C THR A 431 -27.66 23.02 -10.78
N VAL A 432 -28.73 22.51 -10.16
CA VAL A 432 -29.70 21.60 -10.76
C VAL A 432 -31.14 22.07 -10.48
N PRO A 433 -31.54 23.26 -10.96
CA PRO A 433 -32.81 23.91 -10.60
C PRO A 433 -34.06 23.10 -11.01
N ASN A 434 -33.92 22.21 -11.98
CA ASN A 434 -35.01 21.37 -12.51
C ASN A 434 -35.00 19.93 -11.97
N ALA A 435 -34.10 19.60 -11.03
CA ALA A 435 -34.04 18.25 -10.47
C ALA A 435 -35.19 17.98 -9.51
N SER A 436 -35.81 16.80 -9.61
CA SER A 436 -36.75 16.31 -8.60
C SER A 436 -36.05 16.10 -7.25
N PRO A 437 -36.78 16.06 -6.13
CA PRO A 437 -36.21 15.75 -4.82
C PRO A 437 -35.38 14.45 -4.82
N GLU A 438 -35.85 13.41 -5.52
CA GLU A 438 -35.17 12.12 -5.62
C GLU A 438 -33.92 12.17 -6.51
N GLN A 439 -33.92 13.03 -7.52
CA GLN A 439 -32.73 13.27 -8.35
C GLN A 439 -31.67 14.02 -7.55
N LEU A 440 -32.06 15.07 -6.82
CA LEU A 440 -31.17 15.82 -5.95
C LEU A 440 -30.57 14.91 -4.87
N GLU A 441 -31.39 14.05 -4.24
CA GLU A 441 -30.91 13.13 -3.21
C GLU A 441 -29.87 12.15 -3.77
N ARG A 442 -30.13 11.56 -4.93
CA ARG A 442 -29.15 10.68 -5.60
C ARG A 442 -27.82 11.39 -5.88
N LEU A 443 -27.86 12.65 -6.33
CA LEU A 443 -26.64 13.44 -6.56
C LEU A 443 -25.88 13.74 -5.26
N VAL A 444 -26.61 14.06 -4.18
CA VAL A 444 -26.02 14.26 -2.85
C VAL A 444 -25.34 12.98 -2.37
N GLU A 445 -25.99 11.83 -2.47
CA GLU A 445 -25.39 10.54 -2.07
C GLU A 445 -24.16 10.20 -2.91
N GLN A 446 -24.22 10.35 -4.23
CA GLN A 446 -23.09 10.06 -5.11
C GLN A 446 -21.87 10.94 -4.78
N ARG A 447 -22.08 12.23 -4.55
CA ARG A 447 -20.99 13.14 -4.17
C ARG A 447 -20.51 12.89 -2.74
N ALA A 448 -21.39 12.51 -1.82
CA ALA A 448 -21.01 12.16 -0.46
C ALA A 448 -20.19 10.86 -0.37
N ASP A 449 -20.54 9.85 -1.18
CA ASP A 449 -19.78 8.61 -1.33
C ASP A 449 -18.39 8.85 -1.93
N PHE A 450 -18.31 9.72 -2.95
CA PHE A 450 -17.03 10.17 -3.48
C PHE A 450 -16.20 10.89 -2.40
N ALA A 451 -16.80 11.81 -1.64
CA ALA A 451 -16.09 12.54 -0.59
C ALA A 451 -15.58 11.59 0.51
N SER A 452 -16.41 10.64 0.96
CA SER A 452 -16.03 9.72 2.03
C SER A 452 -14.85 8.81 1.66
N THR A 453 -14.69 8.54 0.37
CA THR A 453 -13.61 7.69 -0.15
C THR A 453 -12.38 8.51 -0.57
N CYS A 454 -12.58 9.66 -1.22
CA CYS A 454 -11.52 10.39 -1.93
C CYS A 454 -11.08 11.72 -1.33
N CYS A 455 -11.79 12.24 -0.30
CA CYS A 455 -11.35 13.42 0.45
C CYS A 455 -10.42 13.17 1.65
N PRO A 456 -10.41 12.00 2.30
CA PRO A 456 -9.43 11.73 3.36
C PRO A 456 -7.98 11.78 2.85
N ALA A 457 -7.03 12.21 3.70
CA ALA A 457 -5.59 12.11 3.38
C ALA A 457 -5.13 10.65 3.10
N THR A 458 -5.95 9.72 3.56
CA THR A 458 -5.83 8.27 3.48
C THR A 458 -6.56 7.66 2.28
N SER A 459 -6.98 8.44 1.30
CA SER A 459 -7.69 7.92 0.14
C SER A 459 -6.89 6.90 -0.68
N PRO A 460 -7.55 5.84 -1.19
CA PRO A 460 -6.93 4.80 -2.01
C PRO A 460 -6.49 5.39 -3.36
N PRO A 461 -5.18 5.39 -3.67
CA PRO A 461 -4.65 6.06 -4.85
C PRO A 461 -5.25 5.62 -6.18
N LEU A 462 -5.30 4.31 -6.43
CA LEU A 462 -5.73 3.74 -7.70
C LEU A 462 -7.22 3.99 -7.96
N TYR A 463 -8.05 3.79 -6.92
CA TYR A 463 -9.48 4.07 -6.98
C TYR A 463 -9.74 5.54 -7.30
N CYS A 464 -9.23 6.44 -6.46
CA CYS A 464 -9.57 7.85 -6.56
C CYS A 464 -8.96 8.50 -7.80
N ALA A 465 -7.79 8.03 -8.29
CA ALA A 465 -7.25 8.49 -9.56
C ALA A 465 -8.21 8.23 -10.74
N SER A 466 -9.04 7.19 -10.71
CA SER A 466 -10.05 6.94 -11.74
C SER A 466 -11.32 7.80 -11.61
N LYS A 467 -11.53 8.43 -10.45
CA LYS A 467 -12.76 9.15 -10.09
C LYS A 467 -12.63 10.67 -10.08
N VAL A 468 -11.43 11.18 -9.74
CA VAL A 468 -11.06 12.60 -9.85
C VAL A 468 -11.03 13.02 -11.31
#